data_AF-A0A1J5HZM8-F1
#
_entry.id   AF-A0A1J5HZM8-F1
#
_cell.length_a   1.000
_cell.length_b   1.000
_cell.length_c   1.000
_cell.angle_alpha   90.00
_cell.angle_beta   90.00
_cell.angle_gamma   90.00
#
_symmetry.space_group_name_H-M   'P 1'
#
loop_
_entity.id
_entity.type
_entity.pdbx_description
1 polymer ?
#
loop_
_entity_poly.entity_id
_entity_poly.type
_entity_poly.pdbx_seq_one_letter_code
_entity_poly.pdbx_strand_id
1 'polypeptide(L)'
;MPTVVKREELKTKRILNTILDMKFPPVARCRLLSRGMEPYHRLYLFSDDVTGDKGCLACGNCVDSCPVLRKESERLIKTEQRTSFALESTVGEDCEQCYSCVLACPQVDTNIKDYIVDEKVVDVIPQVKRITALDNYFMVIAALIFGIVIGAFLAW
;
A
#
# COMPACT_ATOMS: atom_id res chain seq x y z
N MET A 1 -14.25 22.25 -16.97
CA MET A 1 -12.98 21.49 -16.93
C MET A 1 -13.01 20.23 -16.03
N PRO A 2 -14.03 19.35 -16.07
CA PRO A 2 -13.95 18.01 -15.43
C PRO A 2 -13.46 16.90 -16.39
N THR A 3 -13.34 17.18 -17.69
CA THR A 3 -13.07 16.18 -18.74
C THR A 3 -11.60 15.81 -18.90
N VAL A 4 -10.67 16.75 -18.63
CA VAL A 4 -9.22 16.51 -18.77
C VAL A 4 -8.70 15.61 -17.64
N VAL A 5 -9.04 15.95 -16.39
CA VAL A 5 -8.68 15.16 -15.18
C VAL A 5 -9.18 13.72 -15.31
N LYS A 6 -10.45 13.53 -15.69
CA LYS A 6 -11.04 12.21 -15.88
C LYS A 6 -10.37 11.39 -16.99
N ARG A 7 -9.88 12.05 -18.05
CA ARG A 7 -9.17 11.38 -19.16
C ARG A 7 -7.76 10.94 -18.76
N GLU A 8 -7.06 11.72 -17.94
CA GLU A 8 -5.75 11.36 -17.39
C GLU A 8 -5.85 10.22 -16.37
N GLU A 9 -6.88 10.22 -15.52
CA GLU A 9 -7.18 9.11 -14.62
C GLU A 9 -7.43 7.80 -15.38
N LEU A 10 -8.25 7.84 -16.45
CA LEU A 10 -8.52 6.69 -17.31
C LEU A 10 -7.25 6.17 -18.01
N LYS A 11 -6.39 7.07 -18.49
CA LYS A 11 -5.12 6.69 -19.13
C LYS A 11 -4.16 6.06 -18.12
N THR A 12 -4.08 6.63 -16.92
CA THR A 12 -3.23 6.11 -15.83
C THR A 12 -3.72 4.75 -15.36
N LYS A 13 -5.05 4.56 -15.20
CA LYS A 13 -5.63 3.25 -14.86
C LYS A 13 -5.33 2.20 -15.92
N ARG A 14 -5.38 2.55 -17.21
CA ARG A 14 -5.01 1.64 -18.30
C ARG A 14 -3.55 1.21 -18.22
N ILE A 15 -2.64 2.16 -18.05
CA ILE A 15 -1.19 1.87 -17.92
C ILE A 15 -0.93 1.03 -16.67
N LEU A 16 -1.56 1.38 -15.55
CA LEU A 16 -1.43 0.63 -14.30
C LEU A 16 -1.89 -0.82 -14.47
N ASN A 17 -3.03 -1.07 -15.11
CA ASN A 17 -3.47 -2.44 -15.40
C ASN A 17 -2.47 -3.20 -16.25
N THR A 18 -1.96 -2.58 -17.32
CA THR A 18 -0.90 -3.20 -18.12
C THR A 18 0.32 -3.55 -17.28
N ILE A 19 0.70 -2.70 -16.32
CA ILE A 19 1.81 -2.97 -15.40
C ILE A 19 1.54 -4.15 -14.46
N LEU A 20 0.35 -4.18 -13.86
CA LEU A 20 -0.02 -5.19 -12.88
C LEU A 20 -0.29 -6.57 -13.51
N ASP A 21 -0.68 -6.59 -14.78
CA ASP A 21 -0.94 -7.83 -15.53
C ASP A 21 0.35 -8.47 -16.09
N MET A 22 1.47 -7.73 -16.13
CA MET A 22 2.77 -8.31 -16.47
C MET A 22 3.24 -9.25 -15.36
N LYS A 23 3.78 -10.40 -15.76
CA LYS A 23 4.37 -11.39 -14.85
C LYS A 23 5.76 -10.94 -14.36
N PHE A 24 5.86 -9.73 -13.81
CA PHE A 24 7.08 -9.13 -13.27
C PHE A 24 6.74 -8.38 -11.98
N PRO A 25 7.69 -8.18 -11.04
CA PRO A 25 7.43 -7.30 -9.92
C PRO A 25 7.10 -5.89 -10.46
N PRO A 26 6.00 -5.25 -10.04
CA PRO A 26 5.60 -3.97 -10.65
C PRO A 26 6.11 -2.73 -9.91
N VAL A 27 6.86 -2.90 -8.81
CA VAL A 27 7.15 -1.82 -7.85
C VAL A 27 7.94 -0.63 -8.41
N ALA A 28 8.94 -0.85 -9.26
CA ALA A 28 9.71 0.28 -9.82
C ALA A 28 8.84 1.08 -10.79
N ARG A 29 8.00 0.40 -11.58
CA ARG A 29 7.05 1.03 -12.50
C ARG A 29 5.95 1.77 -11.75
N CYS A 30 5.35 1.17 -10.72
CA CYS A 30 4.35 1.80 -9.87
C CYS A 30 4.91 3.04 -9.14
N ARG A 31 6.16 2.99 -8.66
CA ARG A 31 6.86 4.16 -8.09
C ARG A 31 6.98 5.30 -9.11
N LEU A 32 7.33 5.00 -10.37
CA LEU A 32 7.42 6.04 -11.41
C LEU A 32 6.07 6.68 -11.75
N LEU A 33 4.98 5.90 -11.66
CA LEU A 33 3.60 6.40 -11.81
C LEU A 33 3.11 7.21 -10.60
N SER A 34 3.75 7.05 -9.45
CA SER A 34 3.40 7.74 -8.20
C SER A 34 3.91 9.18 -8.18
N ARG A 35 3.49 9.97 -7.20
CA ARG A 35 3.95 11.35 -7.02
C ARG A 35 5.36 11.45 -6.45
N GLY A 36 5.91 10.35 -5.92
CA GLY A 36 7.23 10.29 -5.30
C GLY A 36 7.14 10.25 -3.78
N MET A 37 8.19 10.65 -3.08
CA MET A 37 8.20 10.66 -1.61
C MET A 37 7.18 11.64 -1.05
N GLU A 38 6.30 11.17 -0.16
CA GLU A 38 5.29 12.02 0.47
C GLU A 38 5.82 12.70 1.75
N PRO A 39 5.31 13.90 2.09
CA PRO A 39 5.81 14.66 3.25
C PRO A 39 5.70 13.94 4.59
N TYR A 40 4.75 13.01 4.72
CA TYR A 40 4.46 12.28 5.95
C TYR A 40 5.21 10.94 6.06
N HIS A 41 5.89 10.50 5.01
CA HIS A 41 6.72 9.29 5.04
C HIS A 41 8.18 9.60 5.43
N ARG A 42 8.51 10.85 5.79
CA ARG A 42 9.86 11.31 6.09
C ARG A 42 9.98 11.89 7.50
N LEU A 43 11.21 11.95 8.00
CA LEU A 43 11.55 12.76 9.17
C LEU A 43 11.55 14.24 8.81
N TYR A 44 11.18 15.09 9.76
CA TYR A 44 11.23 16.54 9.60
C TYR A 44 12.68 17.03 9.74
N LEU A 45 13.35 17.23 8.61
CA LEU A 45 14.72 17.76 8.54
C LEU A 45 14.70 19.16 7.91
N PHE A 46 15.57 20.06 8.41
CA PHE A 46 15.60 21.46 7.99
C PHE A 46 16.33 21.70 6.65
N SER A 47 17.16 20.75 6.18
CA SER A 47 18.10 20.97 5.08
C SER A 47 17.73 20.27 3.76
N ASP A 48 16.94 19.20 3.78
CA ASP A 48 16.79 18.32 2.63
C ASP A 48 15.31 17.98 2.36
N ASP A 49 14.71 18.69 1.40
CA ASP A 49 13.36 18.38 0.93
C ASP A 49 13.40 17.38 -0.24
N VAL A 50 13.22 16.11 0.09
CA VAL A 50 13.09 15.01 -0.89
C VAL A 50 11.64 14.80 -1.36
N THR A 51 10.71 15.68 -1.00
CA THR A 51 9.29 15.53 -1.36
C THR A 51 9.13 15.51 -2.89
N GLY A 52 8.35 14.55 -3.37
CA GLY A 52 8.15 14.35 -4.80
C GLY A 52 9.32 13.67 -5.52
N ASP A 53 10.42 13.37 -4.81
CA ASP A 53 11.51 12.60 -5.42
C ASP A 53 11.01 11.19 -5.74
N LYS A 54 11.18 10.84 -7.01
CA LYS A 54 10.84 9.52 -7.52
C LYS A 54 12.03 8.58 -7.43
N GLY A 55 13.28 9.04 -7.24
CA GLY A 55 14.46 8.20 -7.11
C GLY A 55 14.28 7.14 -6.02
N CYS A 56 14.63 5.87 -6.32
CA CYS A 56 14.45 4.81 -5.32
C CYS A 56 15.35 5.07 -4.11
N LEU A 57 14.77 5.13 -2.91
CA LEU A 57 15.51 5.35 -1.65
C LEU A 57 16.34 4.14 -1.19
N ALA A 58 16.36 3.05 -1.97
CA ALA A 58 17.04 1.80 -1.62
C ALA A 58 16.68 1.24 -0.22
N CYS A 59 15.46 1.50 0.26
CA CYS A 59 15.01 1.10 1.60
C CYS A 59 14.83 -0.42 1.79
N GLY A 60 14.80 -1.21 0.72
CA GLY A 60 14.67 -2.67 0.81
C GLY A 60 13.27 -3.21 1.13
N ASN A 61 12.29 -2.39 1.52
CA ASN A 61 10.95 -2.88 1.88
C ASN A 61 10.31 -3.79 0.81
N CYS A 62 10.48 -3.43 -0.47
CA CYS A 62 9.95 -4.21 -1.58
C CYS A 62 10.67 -5.57 -1.76
N VAL A 63 11.96 -5.62 -1.46
CA VAL A 63 12.80 -6.84 -1.50
C VAL A 63 12.41 -7.77 -0.36
N ASP A 64 12.36 -7.23 0.86
CA ASP A 64 12.05 -8.00 2.07
C ASP A 64 10.62 -8.56 2.05
N SER A 65 9.69 -7.85 1.43
CA SER A 65 8.29 -8.27 1.32
C SER A 65 8.05 -9.30 0.20
N CYS A 66 9.06 -9.62 -0.62
CA CYS A 66 8.87 -10.51 -1.76
C CYS A 66 8.86 -12.00 -1.33
N PRO A 67 7.76 -12.74 -1.57
CA PRO A 67 7.68 -14.15 -1.20
C PRO A 67 8.65 -15.03 -1.99
N VAL A 68 8.95 -14.69 -3.25
CA VAL A 68 9.90 -15.43 -4.10
C VAL A 68 11.30 -15.37 -3.49
N LEU A 69 11.79 -14.18 -3.15
CA LEU A 69 13.11 -14.03 -2.54
C LEU A 69 13.19 -14.63 -1.13
N ARG A 70 12.06 -14.66 -0.40
CA ARG A 70 11.99 -15.33 0.90
C ARG A 70 12.08 -16.86 0.77
N LYS A 71 11.50 -17.45 -0.28
CA LYS A 71 11.61 -18.89 -0.58
C LYS A 71 13.00 -19.25 -1.10
N GLU A 72 13.56 -18.40 -1.96
CA GLU A 72 14.83 -18.62 -2.64
C GLU A 72 15.92 -17.68 -2.10
N SER A 73 16.34 -17.93 -0.84
CA SER A 73 17.31 -17.07 -0.14
C SER A 73 18.66 -16.90 -0.86
N GLU A 74 19.05 -17.84 -1.74
CA GLU A 74 20.25 -17.71 -2.59
C GLU A 74 20.16 -16.51 -3.56
N ARG A 75 18.95 -16.18 -4.04
CA ARG A 75 18.73 -14.99 -4.86
C ARG A 75 18.82 -13.71 -4.04
N LEU A 76 18.36 -13.75 -2.79
CA LEU A 76 18.43 -12.62 -1.87
C LEU A 76 19.89 -12.21 -1.60
N ILE A 77 20.78 -13.20 -1.43
CA ILE A 77 22.22 -12.96 -1.24
C ILE A 77 22.84 -12.23 -2.45
N LYS A 78 22.35 -12.48 -3.66
CA LYS A 78 22.84 -11.81 -4.89
C LYS A 78 22.36 -10.36 -5.01
N THR A 79 21.34 -9.97 -4.25
CA THR A 79 20.74 -8.62 -4.29
C THR A 79 21.30 -7.76 -3.14
N GLU A 80 22.61 -7.45 -3.18
CA GLU A 80 23.18 -6.41 -2.30
C GLU A 80 22.47 -5.06 -2.48
N GLN A 81 21.95 -4.84 -3.69
CA GLN A 81 21.20 -3.66 -4.07
C GLN A 81 19.74 -3.76 -3.60
N ARG A 82 19.41 -3.11 -2.49
CA ARG A 82 18.05 -3.10 -1.89
C ARG A 82 17.06 -2.15 -2.60
N THR A 83 17.09 -2.14 -3.94
CA THR A 83 16.33 -1.20 -4.77
C THR A 83 15.13 -1.85 -5.46
N SER A 84 14.14 -1.04 -5.81
CA SER A 84 12.96 -1.49 -6.57
C SER A 84 13.34 -2.13 -7.91
N PHE A 85 14.37 -1.61 -8.58
CA PHE A 85 14.80 -2.11 -9.89
C PHE A 85 15.57 -3.42 -9.78
N ALA A 86 16.40 -3.56 -8.74
CA ALA A 86 17.10 -4.81 -8.47
C ALA A 86 16.12 -5.96 -8.15
N LEU A 87 15.00 -5.68 -7.48
CA LEU A 87 13.93 -6.65 -7.31
C LEU A 87 13.34 -7.09 -8.66
N GLU A 88 12.99 -6.13 -9.52
CA GLU A 88 12.40 -6.42 -10.84
C GLU A 88 13.33 -7.30 -11.69
N SER A 89 14.64 -7.04 -11.68
CA SER A 89 15.62 -7.82 -12.45
C SER A 89 15.92 -9.19 -11.83
N THR A 90 15.97 -9.29 -10.50
CA THR A 90 16.33 -10.55 -9.80
C THR A 90 15.20 -11.57 -9.86
N VAL A 91 13.96 -11.13 -9.64
CA VAL A 91 12.78 -12.01 -9.65
C VAL A 91 12.26 -12.22 -11.08
N GLY A 92 12.22 -11.18 -11.90
CA GLY A 92 11.80 -11.28 -13.29
C GLY A 92 10.45 -11.99 -13.48
N GLU A 93 10.42 -12.97 -14.39
CA GLU A 93 9.24 -13.76 -14.75
C GLU A 93 8.77 -14.76 -13.69
N ASP A 94 9.56 -14.96 -12.64
CA ASP A 94 9.21 -15.83 -11.51
C ASP A 94 8.30 -15.12 -10.50
N CYS A 95 7.88 -13.88 -10.79
CA CYS A 95 6.97 -13.13 -9.95
C CYS A 95 5.62 -13.86 -9.76
N GLU A 96 5.23 -14.04 -8.50
CA GLU A 96 3.93 -14.63 -8.11
C GLU A 96 2.74 -13.65 -8.21
N GLN A 97 2.97 -12.40 -8.64
CA GLN A 97 1.94 -11.34 -8.76
C GLN A 97 1.14 -11.11 -7.47
N CYS A 98 1.77 -11.30 -6.30
CA CYS A 98 1.18 -11.03 -4.99
C CYS A 98 1.07 -9.52 -4.64
N TYR A 99 1.72 -8.67 -5.42
CA TYR A 99 1.80 -7.21 -5.25
C TYR A 99 2.34 -6.69 -3.90
N SER A 100 2.84 -7.56 -3.02
CA SER A 100 3.36 -7.18 -1.69
C SER A 100 4.51 -6.17 -1.78
N CYS A 101 5.33 -6.24 -2.83
CA CYS A 101 6.40 -5.29 -3.08
C CYS A 101 5.90 -3.86 -3.33
N VAL A 102 4.72 -3.70 -3.96
CA VAL A 102 4.07 -2.40 -4.19
C VAL A 102 3.47 -1.86 -2.91
N LEU A 103 2.74 -2.72 -2.18
CA LEU A 103 2.09 -2.35 -0.91
C LEU A 103 3.10 -1.89 0.14
N ALA A 104 4.27 -2.53 0.20
CA ALA A 104 5.33 -2.20 1.15
C ALA A 104 6.18 -0.98 0.77
N CYS A 105 6.18 -0.55 -0.49
CA CYS A 105 7.02 0.56 -0.93
C CYS A 105 6.48 1.90 -0.42
N PRO A 106 7.28 2.72 0.29
CA PRO A 106 6.82 4.02 0.80
C PRO A 106 6.68 5.08 -0.31
N GLN A 107 7.29 4.86 -1.47
CA GLN A 107 7.26 5.79 -2.62
C GLN A 107 6.17 5.42 -3.65
N VAL A 108 5.29 4.50 -3.31
CA VAL A 108 4.09 4.22 -4.11
C VAL A 108 2.90 4.90 -3.46
N ASP A 109 2.19 5.70 -4.26
CA ASP A 109 1.01 6.45 -3.81
C ASP A 109 -0.06 5.50 -3.25
N THR A 110 -0.74 5.96 -2.19
CA THR A 110 -1.87 5.26 -1.57
C THR A 110 -2.95 4.88 -2.58
N ASN A 111 -3.29 5.75 -3.53
CA ASN A 111 -4.28 5.45 -4.59
C ASN A 111 -3.95 4.18 -5.40
N ILE A 112 -2.67 3.91 -5.66
CA ILE A 112 -2.25 2.69 -6.38
C ILE A 112 -2.36 1.48 -5.47
N LYS A 113 -2.00 1.63 -4.19
CA LYS A 113 -2.12 0.56 -3.19
C LYS A 113 -3.57 0.17 -2.98
N ASP A 114 -4.44 1.15 -2.79
CA ASP A 114 -5.89 0.96 -2.62
C ASP A 114 -6.48 0.27 -3.84
N TYR A 115 -6.11 0.71 -5.05
CA TYR A 115 -6.53 0.06 -6.29
C TYR A 115 -6.10 -1.43 -6.36
N ILE A 116 -4.88 -1.75 -5.95
CA ILE A 116 -4.39 -3.13 -5.92
C ILE A 116 -5.16 -3.95 -4.90
N VAL A 117 -5.38 -3.42 -3.69
CA VAL A 117 -6.13 -4.10 -2.63
C VAL A 117 -7.57 -4.37 -3.07
N ASP A 118 -8.24 -3.39 -3.67
CA ASP A 118 -9.65 -3.49 -4.05
C ASP A 118 -9.88 -4.38 -5.27
N GLU A 119 -9.01 -4.31 -6.29
CA GLU A 119 -9.29 -4.86 -7.63
C GLU A 119 -8.39 -6.04 -8.02
N LYS A 120 -7.27 -6.27 -7.32
CA LYS A 120 -6.27 -7.29 -7.69
C LYS A 120 -5.97 -8.30 -6.60
N VAL A 121 -5.90 -7.88 -5.33
CA VAL A 121 -5.73 -8.79 -4.19
C VAL A 121 -7.10 -9.33 -3.81
N VAL A 122 -7.56 -10.34 -4.55
CA VAL A 122 -8.81 -11.05 -4.25
C VAL A 122 -8.54 -12.05 -3.12
N ASP A 123 -8.25 -11.56 -1.92
CA ASP A 123 -8.44 -12.36 -0.71
C ASP A 123 -9.83 -12.04 -0.14
N VAL A 124 -10.72 -12.99 -0.38
CA VAL A 124 -12.11 -13.01 0.05
C VAL A 124 -12.16 -13.09 1.58
N ILE A 125 -12.19 -11.94 2.25
CA ILE A 125 -13.02 -11.81 3.43
C ILE A 125 -14.16 -10.89 3.00
N PRO A 126 -15.38 -11.40 2.76
CA PRO A 126 -16.52 -10.51 2.61
C PRO A 126 -16.59 -9.71 3.90
N GLN A 127 -16.23 -8.43 3.84
CA GLN A 127 -16.50 -7.50 4.93
C GLN A 127 -18.02 -7.46 5.02
N VAL A 128 -18.57 -8.24 5.97
CA VAL A 128 -19.99 -8.25 6.24
C VAL A 128 -20.31 -6.86 6.75
N LYS A 129 -20.82 -5.98 5.87
CA LYS A 129 -21.20 -4.58 6.18
C LYS A 129 -22.04 -4.44 7.46
N ARG A 130 -22.72 -5.53 7.85
CA ARG A 130 -23.56 -5.62 9.04
C ARG A 130 -22.78 -5.67 10.36
N ILE A 131 -21.53 -6.14 10.38
CA ILE A 131 -20.74 -6.30 11.61
C ILE A 131 -20.04 -4.98 11.98
N THR A 132 -19.49 -4.24 11.00
CA THR A 132 -18.78 -2.98 11.25
C THR A 132 -19.69 -1.86 11.77
N ALA A 133 -20.97 -1.85 11.39
CA ALA A 133 -21.96 -0.88 11.88
C ALA A 133 -22.45 -1.19 13.30
N LEU A 134 -22.47 -2.47 13.69
CA LEU A 134 -22.89 -2.90 15.02
C LEU A 134 -21.77 -2.74 16.05
N ASP A 135 -20.51 -3.03 15.71
CA ASP A 135 -19.44 -2.98 16.71
C ASP A 135 -19.18 -1.57 17.26
N ASN A 136 -19.05 -0.56 16.40
CA ASN A 136 -18.71 0.79 16.87
C ASN A 136 -19.91 1.54 17.47
N TYR A 137 -21.09 1.42 16.89
CA TYR A 137 -22.26 2.19 17.34
C TYR A 137 -22.90 1.57 18.60
N PHE A 138 -22.96 0.24 18.68
CA PHE A 138 -23.57 -0.45 19.81
C PHE A 138 -22.69 -0.39 21.06
N MET A 139 -21.36 -0.46 20.91
CA MET A 139 -20.43 -0.29 22.03
C MET A 139 -20.51 1.12 22.65
N VAL A 140 -20.62 2.16 21.82
CA VAL A 140 -20.76 3.55 22.31
C VAL A 140 -22.09 3.75 23.04
N ILE A 141 -23.20 3.22 22.50
CA ILE A 141 -24.51 3.29 23.16
C ILE A 141 -24.50 2.50 24.47
N ALA A 142 -23.95 1.29 24.48
CA ALA A 142 -23.85 0.47 25.68
C ALA A 142 -23.01 1.16 26.77
N ALA A 143 -21.88 1.74 26.41
CA ALA A 143 -21.03 2.49 27.34
C ALA A 143 -21.75 3.73 27.91
N LEU A 144 -22.52 4.46 27.09
CA LEU A 144 -23.31 5.61 27.53
C LEU A 144 -24.39 5.19 28.54
N ILE A 145 -25.17 4.15 28.23
CA ILE A 145 -26.23 3.65 29.12
C ILE A 145 -25.63 3.17 30.44
N PHE A 146 -24.53 2.40 30.38
CA PHE A 146 -23.87 1.87 31.56
C PHE A 146 -23.30 3.01 32.44
N GLY A 147 -22.72 4.04 31.83
CA GLY A 147 -22.26 5.24 32.53
C GLY A 147 -23.38 6.02 33.21
N ILE A 148 -24.54 6.17 32.56
CA ILE A 148 -25.72 6.83 33.15
C ILE A 148 -26.26 6.02 34.34
N VAL A 149 -26.37 4.70 34.20
CA VAL A 149 -26.85 3.81 35.28
C VAL A 149 -25.90 3.86 36.48
N ILE A 150 -24.59 3.72 36.26
CA ILE A 150 -23.60 3.83 37.34
C ILE A 150 -23.65 5.21 37.99
N GLY A 151 -23.71 6.28 37.20
CA GLY A 151 -23.80 7.65 37.71
C GLY A 151 -25.04 7.88 38.57
N ALA A 152 -26.19 7.32 38.16
CA ALA A 152 -27.42 7.39 38.94
C ALA A 152 -27.36 6.60 40.25
N PHE A 153 -26.68 5.45 40.26
CA PHE A 153 -26.48 4.63 41.46
C PHE A 153 -25.48 5.25 42.45
N LEU A 154 -24.43 5.92 41.97
CA LEU A 154 -23.43 6.58 42.82
C LEU A 154 -23.86 7.96 43.32
N ALA A 155 -24.84 8.59 42.67
CA ALA A 155 -25.39 9.88 43.07
C ALA A 155 -26.52 9.78 44.11
N TRP A 156 -26.91 8.55 44.50
CA TRP A 156 -27.89 8.29 45.55
C TRP A 156 -27.25 7.88 46.87
#